data_AF-A0A2T9K5V1-F1
#
_entry.id   AF-A0A2T9K5V1-F1
#
_cell.length_a   1.000
_cell.length_b   1.000
_cell.length_c   1.000
_cell.angle_alpha   90.00
_cell.angle_beta   90.00
_cell.angle_gamma   90.00
#
_symmetry.space_group_name_H-M   'P 1'
#
loop_
_entity.id
_entity.type
_entity.pdbx_description
1 polymer ?
#
loop_
_entity_poly.entity_id
_entity_poly.type
_entity_poly.pdbx_seq_one_letter_code
_entity_poly.pdbx_strand_id
1 'polypeptide(L)'
;MATALLFALALMAQDAPVTTAAPPPRTQPAATPPSDEYGYIAWCYGALGGYVELYDKVMPEVTRIEKAFPGPDGAAAALKEYPAMRIQARGDLKTYASAITAAEKASPRPISEYGAAAMKKGRSIWGGSEAVDKARLAQVWMSWSPPGDCETRAKALETKSNLFGQALNYNVKSAVPVDPEPEAAPEPQAEAPPPPPPAEKPAKIETSAPAPAPKPAAAKPVARPAAAPAAKPTATQAASKPLAPIGSTPAKLPASREIIIDPANPQACAGSLVPAKRGGKDVLICKPD
;
A
#
# COMPACT_ATOMS: atom_id res chain seq x y z
N MET A 1 -37.17 29.99 44.62
CA MET A 1 -36.02 29.06 44.45
C MET A 1 -36.39 27.91 43.51
N ALA A 2 -36.84 28.19 42.29
CA ALA A 2 -37.25 27.15 41.32
C ALA A 2 -36.66 27.37 39.91
N THR A 3 -36.09 28.56 39.64
CA THR A 3 -35.50 28.94 38.36
C THR A 3 -34.03 28.56 38.21
N ALA A 4 -33.33 28.22 39.30
CA ALA A 4 -31.93 27.78 39.26
C ALA A 4 -31.78 26.29 38.90
N LEU A 5 -32.82 25.47 39.13
CA LEU A 5 -32.78 24.03 38.85
C LEU A 5 -33.02 23.69 37.37
N LEU A 6 -33.64 24.59 36.60
CA LEU A 6 -33.90 24.35 35.17
C LEU A 6 -32.69 24.66 34.28
N PHE A 7 -31.76 25.53 34.72
CA PHE A 7 -30.49 25.76 34.00
C PHE A 7 -29.48 24.62 34.23
N ALA A 8 -29.58 23.88 35.32
CA ALA A 8 -28.70 22.74 35.61
C ALA A 8 -29.01 21.50 34.74
N LEU A 9 -30.28 21.29 34.35
CA LEU A 9 -30.64 20.18 33.46
C LEU A 9 -30.36 20.45 31.97
N ALA A 10 -30.27 21.72 31.55
CA ALA A 10 -29.96 22.05 30.16
C ALA A 10 -28.46 21.85 29.81
N LEU A 11 -27.57 21.90 30.80
CA LEU A 11 -26.13 21.72 30.58
C LEU A 11 -25.69 20.25 30.55
N MET A 12 -26.52 19.32 31.05
CA MET A 12 -26.23 17.87 31.02
C MET A 12 -26.71 17.19 29.73
N ALA A 13 -27.32 17.94 28.79
CA ALA A 13 -27.80 17.42 27.52
C ALA A 13 -26.84 17.69 26.33
N GLN A 14 -25.72 18.40 26.54
CA GLN A 14 -24.70 18.64 25.51
C GLN A 14 -23.47 17.73 25.61
N ASP A 15 -23.37 16.90 26.65
CA ASP A 15 -22.43 15.77 26.72
C ASP A 15 -23.03 14.50 26.12
N ALA A 16 -23.83 14.65 25.07
CA ALA A 16 -23.86 13.59 24.07
C ALA A 16 -22.42 13.54 23.54
N PRO A 17 -21.67 12.43 23.70
CA PRO A 17 -20.34 12.34 23.13
C PRO A 17 -20.51 12.72 21.67
N VAL A 18 -19.88 13.82 21.27
CA VAL A 18 -19.54 14.02 19.87
C VAL A 18 -18.68 12.80 19.62
N THR A 19 -19.33 11.77 19.11
CA THR A 19 -18.71 10.66 18.46
C THR A 19 -17.96 11.38 17.34
N THR A 20 -16.72 11.78 17.62
CA THR A 20 -15.62 11.40 16.73
C THR A 20 -15.96 9.97 16.39
N ALA A 21 -16.66 9.82 15.27
CA ALA A 21 -16.82 8.53 14.66
C ALA A 21 -15.40 8.03 14.61
N ALA A 22 -15.11 7.05 15.49
CA ALA A 22 -13.95 6.22 15.32
C ALA A 22 -13.92 5.94 13.81
N PRO A 23 -12.80 6.20 13.11
CA PRO A 23 -12.74 5.93 11.67
C PRO A 23 -13.42 4.58 11.47
N PRO A 24 -14.49 4.51 10.64
CA PRO A 24 -15.40 3.39 10.62
C PRO A 24 -14.56 2.13 10.62
N PRO A 25 -14.85 1.14 11.50
CA PRO A 25 -13.99 -0.01 11.68
C PRO A 25 -13.61 -0.49 10.30
N ARG A 26 -12.30 -0.55 10.01
CA ARG A 26 -11.84 -1.25 8.82
C ARG A 26 -12.56 -2.59 8.91
N THR A 27 -13.53 -2.84 8.03
CA THR A 27 -14.44 -3.98 8.13
C THR A 27 -13.75 -5.30 7.83
N GLN A 28 -12.43 -5.28 7.80
CA GLN A 28 -11.53 -6.40 7.72
C GLN A 28 -10.57 -6.27 8.91
N PRO A 29 -10.28 -7.35 9.66
CA PRO A 29 -9.18 -7.32 10.61
C PRO A 29 -7.99 -6.71 9.89
N ALA A 30 -7.35 -5.70 10.49
CA ALA A 30 -6.16 -5.07 9.92
C ALA A 30 -5.28 -6.22 9.41
N ALA A 31 -5.03 -6.24 8.10
CA ALA A 31 -4.34 -7.34 7.46
C ALA A 31 -2.87 -7.27 7.90
N THR A 32 -2.59 -7.59 9.16
CA THR A 32 -1.30 -7.36 9.78
C THR A 32 -0.28 -8.18 9.02
N PRO A 33 0.83 -7.56 8.57
CA PRO A 33 1.82 -8.30 7.82
C PRO A 33 2.42 -9.42 8.69
N PRO A 34 2.82 -10.55 8.10
CA PRO A 34 3.62 -11.54 8.82
C PRO A 34 4.91 -10.93 9.37
N SER A 35 5.43 -11.49 10.47
CA SER A 35 6.63 -10.98 11.12
C SER A 35 7.93 -11.44 10.47
N ASP A 36 7.92 -12.59 9.80
CA ASP A 36 9.09 -13.12 9.09
C ASP A 36 9.34 -12.36 7.77
N GLU A 37 10.58 -12.34 7.31
CA GLU A 37 11.00 -11.55 6.15
C GLU A 37 10.33 -12.00 4.85
N TYR A 38 10.23 -13.31 4.60
CA TYR A 38 9.60 -13.84 3.38
C TYR A 38 8.10 -13.53 3.32
N GLY A 39 7.36 -13.86 4.40
CA GLY A 39 5.94 -13.58 4.52
C GLY A 39 5.63 -12.09 4.49
N TYR A 40 6.48 -11.25 5.08
CA TYR A 40 6.35 -9.80 5.01
C TYR A 40 6.44 -9.27 3.57
N ILE A 41 7.45 -9.71 2.80
CA ILE A 41 7.61 -9.27 1.41
C ILE A 41 6.49 -9.81 0.51
N ALA A 42 6.07 -11.06 0.72
CA ALA A 42 4.90 -11.62 0.04
C ALA A 42 3.63 -10.81 0.35
N TRP A 43 3.44 -10.37 1.60
CA TRP A 43 2.36 -9.47 1.97
C TRP A 43 2.49 -8.09 1.29
N CYS A 44 3.68 -7.49 1.26
CA CYS A 44 3.94 -6.22 0.56
C CYS A 44 3.56 -6.33 -0.93
N TYR A 45 3.91 -7.44 -1.57
CA TYR A 45 3.54 -7.74 -2.96
C TYR A 45 2.01 -7.76 -3.16
N GLY A 46 1.28 -8.47 -2.30
CA GLY A 46 -0.17 -8.53 -2.37
C GLY A 46 -0.84 -7.15 -2.18
N ALA A 47 -0.37 -6.41 -1.19
CA ALA A 47 -0.87 -5.08 -0.84
C ALA A 47 -0.64 -4.06 -1.95
N LEU A 48 0.60 -3.97 -2.45
CA LEU A 48 0.95 -3.07 -3.53
C LEU A 48 0.28 -3.47 -4.85
N GLY A 49 0.11 -4.78 -5.09
CA GLY A 49 -0.60 -5.29 -6.26
C GLY A 49 -2.04 -4.81 -6.32
N GLY A 50 -2.76 -4.90 -5.20
CA GLY A 50 -4.13 -4.38 -5.13
C GLY A 50 -4.21 -2.85 -5.31
N TYR A 51 -3.23 -2.11 -4.78
CA TYR A 51 -3.14 -0.66 -4.97
C TYR A 51 -3.00 -0.28 -6.45
N VAL A 52 -2.12 -0.97 -7.19
CA VAL A 52 -1.88 -0.71 -8.62
C VAL A 52 -3.08 -1.08 -9.49
N GLU A 53 -3.82 -2.13 -9.13
CA GLU A 53 -5.02 -2.56 -9.84
C GLU A 53 -6.19 -1.59 -9.69
N LEU A 54 -6.32 -0.96 -8.51
CA LEU A 54 -7.36 0.02 -8.25
C LEU A 54 -7.16 1.35 -8.97
N TYR A 55 -5.97 1.63 -9.49
CA TYR A 55 -5.59 2.91 -10.09
C TYR A 55 -6.65 3.46 -11.06
N ASP A 56 -7.00 2.70 -12.10
CA ASP A 56 -7.91 3.21 -13.14
C ASP A 56 -9.34 3.40 -12.61
N LYS A 57 -9.72 2.67 -11.56
CA LYS A 57 -11.03 2.78 -10.89
C LYS A 57 -11.14 4.05 -10.04
N VAL A 58 -10.07 4.42 -9.34
CA VAL A 58 -10.09 5.53 -8.37
C VAL A 58 -9.73 6.87 -9.02
N MET A 59 -8.93 6.89 -10.08
CA MET A 59 -8.42 8.13 -10.69
C MET A 59 -9.49 9.16 -11.08
N PRO A 60 -10.71 8.80 -11.54
CA PRO A 60 -11.76 9.79 -11.78
C PRO A 60 -12.16 10.56 -10.53
N GLU A 61 -12.30 9.88 -9.39
CA GLU A 61 -12.63 10.51 -8.11
C GLU A 61 -11.43 11.24 -7.52
N VAL A 62 -10.21 10.69 -7.63
CA VAL A 62 -8.96 11.39 -7.25
C VAL A 62 -8.86 12.72 -8.02
N THR A 63 -9.10 12.70 -9.32
CA THR A 63 -9.10 13.91 -10.16
C THR A 63 -10.14 14.93 -9.71
N ARG A 64 -11.33 14.48 -9.30
CA ARG A 64 -12.37 15.36 -8.77
C ARG A 64 -11.95 15.96 -7.42
N ILE A 65 -11.38 15.16 -6.53
CA ILE A 65 -10.91 15.57 -5.20
C ILE A 65 -9.79 16.60 -5.33
N GLU A 66 -8.75 16.32 -6.11
CA GLU A 66 -7.61 17.23 -6.32
C GLU A 66 -8.04 18.57 -6.91
N LYS A 67 -9.02 18.58 -7.82
CA LYS A 67 -9.56 19.82 -8.38
C LYS A 67 -10.42 20.61 -7.39
N ALA A 68 -11.14 19.92 -6.50
CA ALA A 68 -11.97 20.57 -5.49
C ALA A 68 -11.14 21.11 -4.31
N PHE A 69 -10.04 20.43 -3.99
CA PHE A 69 -9.17 20.73 -2.85
C PHE A 69 -7.69 20.71 -3.30
N PRO A 70 -7.26 21.68 -4.11
CA PRO A 70 -5.89 21.70 -4.61
C PRO A 70 -4.90 21.85 -3.46
N GLY A 71 -3.83 21.04 -3.49
CA GLY A 71 -2.65 21.22 -2.64
C GLY A 71 -1.90 22.53 -2.92
N PRO A 72 -0.81 22.81 -2.18
CA PRO A 72 -0.06 24.07 -2.30
C PRO A 72 0.45 24.34 -3.73
N ASP A 73 0.83 23.30 -4.46
CA ASP A 73 1.33 23.39 -5.84
C ASP A 73 0.22 23.29 -6.90
N GLY A 74 -1.04 23.16 -6.46
CA GLY A 74 -2.21 23.05 -7.30
C GLY A 74 -2.50 21.63 -7.82
N ALA A 75 -3.75 21.42 -8.24
CA ALA A 75 -4.24 20.12 -8.72
C ALA A 75 -3.45 19.56 -9.92
N ALA A 76 -2.96 20.43 -10.81
CA ALA A 76 -2.21 20.02 -11.99
C ALA A 76 -0.82 19.43 -11.64
N ALA A 77 -0.21 19.87 -10.55
CA ALA A 77 1.04 19.28 -10.05
C ALA A 77 0.77 17.91 -9.43
N ALA A 78 -0.19 17.82 -8.51
CA ALA A 78 -0.59 16.56 -7.88
C ALA A 78 -0.98 15.48 -8.90
N LEU A 79 -1.75 15.85 -9.93
CA LEU A 79 -2.20 14.88 -10.95
C LEU A 79 -1.09 14.33 -11.84
N LYS A 80 0.08 14.97 -11.90
CA LYS A 80 1.26 14.44 -12.61
C LYS A 80 1.99 13.36 -11.81
N GLU A 81 1.82 13.33 -10.49
CA GLU A 81 2.54 12.41 -9.62
C GLU A 81 1.93 10.99 -9.65
N TYR A 82 0.60 10.88 -9.72
CA TYR A 82 -0.06 9.57 -9.70
C TYR A 82 0.43 8.58 -10.79
N PRO A 83 0.62 8.99 -12.06
CA PRO A 83 1.23 8.11 -13.06
C PRO A 83 2.65 7.66 -12.69
N ALA A 84 3.48 8.55 -12.15
CA ALA A 84 4.84 8.23 -11.72
C ALA A 84 4.83 7.23 -10.56
N MET A 85 3.98 7.45 -9.56
CA MET A 85 3.76 6.51 -8.45
C MET A 85 3.31 5.13 -8.95
N ARG A 86 2.42 5.06 -9.95
CA ARG A 86 2.00 3.77 -10.55
C ARG A 86 3.15 3.06 -11.23
N ILE A 87 4.02 3.79 -11.93
CA ILE A 87 5.21 3.23 -12.58
C ILE A 87 6.18 2.70 -11.54
N GLN A 88 6.46 3.47 -10.49
CA GLN A 88 7.33 3.05 -9.39
C GLN A 88 6.77 1.79 -8.70
N ALA A 89 5.48 1.78 -8.33
CA ALA A 89 4.85 0.63 -7.70
C ALA A 89 4.94 -0.65 -8.57
N ARG A 90 4.84 -0.52 -9.90
CA ARG A 90 5.07 -1.64 -10.83
C ARG A 90 6.53 -2.08 -10.91
N GLY A 91 7.48 -1.19 -10.64
CA GLY A 91 8.90 -1.52 -10.45
C GLY A 91 9.10 -2.32 -9.17
N ASP A 92 8.58 -1.81 -8.05
CA ASP A 92 8.69 -2.44 -6.73
C ASP A 92 8.07 -3.85 -6.72
N LEU A 93 6.93 -4.04 -7.39
CA LEU A 93 6.33 -5.37 -7.56
C LEU A 93 7.28 -6.38 -8.22
N LYS A 94 8.12 -5.94 -9.18
CA LYS A 94 9.12 -6.83 -9.79
C LYS A 94 10.23 -7.17 -8.79
N THR A 95 10.69 -6.19 -8.02
CA THR A 95 11.68 -6.41 -6.96
C THR A 95 11.16 -7.40 -5.92
N TYR A 96 9.91 -7.26 -5.48
CA TYR A 96 9.30 -8.19 -4.52
C TYR A 96 9.14 -9.59 -5.12
N ALA A 97 8.68 -9.70 -6.37
CA ALA A 97 8.56 -10.99 -7.06
C ALA A 97 9.92 -11.69 -7.19
N SER A 98 10.99 -10.95 -7.52
CA SER A 98 12.35 -11.48 -7.59
C SER A 98 12.81 -12.02 -6.25
N ALA A 99 12.64 -11.24 -5.17
CA ALA A 99 13.01 -11.64 -3.82
C ALA A 99 12.26 -12.90 -3.34
N ILE A 100 10.96 -12.98 -3.61
CA ILE A 100 10.12 -14.14 -3.27
C ILE A 100 10.58 -15.38 -4.03
N THR A 101 10.82 -15.25 -5.34
CA THR A 101 11.30 -16.35 -6.19
C THR A 101 12.68 -16.83 -5.74
N ALA A 102 13.59 -15.91 -5.41
CA ALA A 102 14.91 -16.25 -4.90
C ALA A 102 14.81 -17.01 -3.56
N ALA A 103 13.96 -16.56 -2.65
CA ALA A 103 13.73 -17.21 -1.37
C ALA A 103 13.13 -18.61 -1.51
N GLU A 104 12.15 -18.77 -2.41
CA GLU A 104 11.55 -20.08 -2.71
C GLU A 104 12.58 -21.05 -3.28
N LYS A 105 13.43 -20.59 -4.20
CA LYS A 105 14.50 -21.40 -4.79
C LYS A 105 15.60 -21.78 -3.79
N ALA A 106 15.89 -20.89 -2.84
CA ALA A 106 16.90 -21.12 -1.82
C ALA A 106 16.40 -21.96 -0.64
N SER A 107 15.08 -22.16 -0.54
CA SER A 107 14.48 -22.88 0.58
C SER A 107 14.63 -24.40 0.42
N PRO A 108 15.04 -25.14 1.47
CA PRO A 108 15.08 -26.60 1.45
C PRO A 108 13.67 -27.24 1.49
N ARG A 109 12.64 -26.45 1.76
CA ARG A 109 11.23 -26.88 1.80
C ARG A 109 10.39 -26.01 0.86
N PRO A 110 9.33 -26.54 0.24
CA PRO A 110 8.40 -25.71 -0.52
C PRO A 110 7.70 -24.71 0.41
N ILE A 111 7.95 -23.42 0.20
CA ILE A 111 7.36 -22.31 0.98
C ILE A 111 6.38 -21.46 0.16
N SER A 112 6.19 -21.76 -1.12
CA SER A 112 5.34 -20.99 -2.05
C SER A 112 3.89 -20.87 -1.59
N GLU A 113 3.31 -21.92 -0.99
CA GLU A 113 1.95 -21.88 -0.45
C GLU A 113 1.81 -20.86 0.70
N TYR A 114 2.83 -20.76 1.55
CA TYR A 114 2.88 -19.75 2.60
C TYR A 114 3.00 -18.34 1.99
N GLY A 115 3.84 -18.17 0.98
CA GLY A 115 3.97 -16.92 0.23
C GLY A 115 2.65 -16.50 -0.40
N ALA A 116 1.95 -17.42 -1.07
CA ALA A 116 0.66 -17.17 -1.68
C ALA A 116 -0.40 -16.74 -0.66
N ALA A 117 -0.43 -17.38 0.52
CA ALA A 117 -1.32 -16.99 1.62
C ALA A 117 -0.99 -15.58 2.14
N ALA A 118 0.29 -15.23 2.28
CA ALA A 118 0.72 -13.90 2.67
C ALA A 118 0.38 -12.84 1.61
N MET A 119 0.55 -13.13 0.32
CA MET A 119 0.10 -12.26 -0.78
C MET A 119 -1.41 -12.04 -0.73
N LYS A 120 -2.20 -13.10 -0.52
CA LYS A 120 -3.66 -12.98 -0.38
C LYS A 120 -4.04 -12.09 0.81
N LYS A 121 -3.33 -12.22 1.94
CA LYS A 121 -3.50 -11.37 3.12
C LYS A 121 -3.12 -9.91 2.82
N GLY A 122 -2.03 -9.65 2.10
CA GLY A 122 -1.66 -8.30 1.69
C GLY A 122 -2.74 -7.67 0.80
N ARG A 123 -3.23 -8.44 -0.18
CA ARG A 123 -4.29 -8.00 -1.07
C ARG A 123 -5.61 -7.71 -0.35
N SER A 124 -5.88 -8.37 0.78
CA SER A 124 -7.12 -8.16 1.54
C SER A 124 -7.23 -6.77 2.17
N ILE A 125 -6.16 -5.96 2.20
CA ILE A 125 -6.24 -4.52 2.54
C ILE A 125 -7.23 -3.80 1.62
N TRP A 126 -7.28 -4.23 0.35
CA TRP A 126 -8.18 -3.72 -0.68
C TRP A 126 -9.44 -4.57 -0.84
N GLY A 127 -9.64 -5.54 0.05
CA GLY A 127 -10.86 -6.35 0.09
C GLY A 127 -12.08 -5.47 0.30
N GLY A 128 -13.16 -5.74 -0.44
CA GLY A 128 -14.38 -4.95 -0.37
C GLY A 128 -14.33 -3.61 -1.13
N SER A 129 -13.30 -3.37 -1.94
CA SER A 129 -13.21 -2.19 -2.83
C SER A 129 -14.38 -2.04 -3.80
N GLU A 130 -15.12 -3.13 -4.08
CA GLU A 130 -16.35 -3.11 -4.88
C GLU A 130 -17.60 -2.71 -4.08
N ALA A 131 -17.58 -2.86 -2.75
CA ALA A 131 -18.73 -2.61 -1.88
C ALA A 131 -18.71 -1.21 -1.25
N VAL A 132 -17.56 -0.52 -1.27
CA VAL A 132 -17.41 0.85 -0.77
C VAL A 132 -17.78 1.88 -1.83
N ASP A 133 -18.24 3.04 -1.40
CA ASP A 133 -18.50 4.15 -2.31
C ASP A 133 -17.18 4.65 -2.96
N LYS A 134 -17.30 5.17 -4.19
CA LYS A 134 -16.13 5.54 -5.01
C LYS A 134 -15.31 6.68 -4.39
N ALA A 135 -15.96 7.64 -3.76
CA ALA A 135 -15.29 8.78 -3.14
C ALA A 135 -14.47 8.33 -1.92
N ARG A 136 -15.04 7.45 -1.09
CA ARG A 136 -14.34 6.84 0.04
C ARG A 136 -13.20 5.95 -0.41
N LEU A 137 -13.40 5.13 -1.46
CA LEU A 137 -12.34 4.30 -2.02
C LEU A 137 -11.16 5.16 -2.48
N ALA A 138 -11.43 6.26 -3.20
CA ALA A 138 -10.39 7.18 -3.65
C ALA A 138 -9.66 7.84 -2.48
N GLN A 139 -10.37 8.29 -1.44
CA GLN A 139 -9.73 8.86 -0.24
C GLN A 139 -8.83 7.85 0.47
N VAL A 140 -9.31 6.62 0.67
CA VAL A 140 -8.52 5.56 1.30
C VAL A 140 -7.29 5.25 0.45
N TRP A 141 -7.47 5.13 -0.87
CA TRP A 141 -6.39 4.88 -1.81
C TRP A 141 -5.33 5.99 -1.80
N MET A 142 -5.74 7.26 -1.86
CA MET A 142 -4.84 8.43 -1.78
C MET A 142 -4.08 8.50 -0.44
N SER A 143 -4.71 8.07 0.65
CA SER A 143 -4.10 8.11 1.99
C SER A 143 -3.18 6.92 2.29
N TRP A 144 -3.17 5.91 1.42
CA TRP A 144 -2.43 4.68 1.67
C TRP A 144 -1.05 4.74 1.01
N SER A 145 -0.05 4.23 1.73
CA SER A 145 1.29 4.01 1.23
C SER A 145 1.76 2.63 1.71
N PRO A 146 2.53 1.88 0.90
CA PRO A 146 3.18 0.68 1.40
C PRO A 146 4.10 1.02 2.58
N PRO A 147 4.35 0.08 3.51
CA PRO A 147 5.38 0.26 4.52
C PRO A 147 6.73 0.63 3.88
N GLY A 148 7.39 1.65 4.44
CA GLY A 148 8.61 2.23 3.85
C GLY A 148 9.82 1.30 3.83
N ASP A 149 9.77 0.16 4.52
CA ASP A 149 10.84 -0.84 4.58
C ASP A 149 10.63 -2.03 3.61
N CYS A 150 9.50 -2.11 2.89
CA CYS A 150 9.21 -3.22 1.98
C CYS A 150 10.32 -3.39 0.92
N GLU A 151 10.77 -2.30 0.29
CA GLU A 151 11.83 -2.35 -0.73
C GLU A 151 13.19 -2.78 -0.17
N THR A 152 13.60 -2.16 0.94
CA THR A 152 14.88 -2.49 1.60
C THR A 152 14.93 -3.95 2.03
N ARG A 153 13.84 -4.45 2.64
CA ARG A 153 13.75 -5.84 3.06
C ARG A 153 13.65 -6.81 1.89
N ALA A 154 13.01 -6.44 0.78
CA ALA A 154 12.99 -7.28 -0.42
C ALA A 154 14.40 -7.47 -0.99
N LYS A 155 15.17 -6.39 -1.14
CA LYS A 155 16.55 -6.45 -1.63
C LYS A 155 17.45 -7.27 -0.69
N ALA A 156 17.27 -7.10 0.63
CA ALA A 156 17.99 -7.89 1.63
C ALA A 156 17.63 -9.38 1.55
N LEU A 157 16.33 -9.71 1.45
CA LEU A 157 15.84 -11.09 1.29
C LEU A 157 16.41 -11.73 0.03
N GLU A 158 16.36 -11.03 -1.10
CA GLU A 158 16.89 -11.52 -2.37
C GLU A 158 18.39 -11.82 -2.28
N THR A 159 19.18 -10.90 -1.70
CA THR A 159 20.62 -11.07 -1.53
C THR A 159 20.95 -12.28 -0.65
N LYS A 160 20.28 -12.40 0.51
CA LYS A 160 20.44 -13.54 1.41
C LYS A 160 20.05 -14.84 0.71
N SER A 161 18.93 -14.85 0.02
CA SER A 161 18.40 -16.05 -0.65
C SER A 161 19.31 -16.51 -1.78
N ASN A 162 19.86 -15.58 -2.57
CA ASN A 162 20.84 -15.93 -3.60
C ASN A 162 22.12 -16.54 -3.00
N LEU A 163 22.61 -16.01 -1.87
CA LEU A 163 23.77 -16.57 -1.17
C LEU A 163 23.48 -17.98 -0.63
N PHE A 164 22.34 -18.19 0.02
CA PHE A 164 21.93 -19.51 0.51
C PHE A 164 21.71 -20.50 -0.63
N GLY A 165 21.06 -20.07 -1.70
CA GLY A 165 20.86 -20.89 -2.90
C GLY A 165 22.19 -21.32 -3.50
N GLN A 166 23.17 -20.43 -3.61
CA GLN A 166 24.51 -20.78 -4.11
C GLN A 166 25.23 -21.76 -3.17
N ALA A 167 25.17 -21.55 -1.85
CA ALA A 167 25.81 -22.44 -0.87
C ALA A 167 25.20 -23.85 -0.88
N LEU A 168 23.87 -23.96 -0.95
CA LEU A 168 23.19 -25.26 -1.02
C LEU A 168 23.51 -25.98 -2.34
N ASN A 169 23.47 -25.27 -3.47
CA ASN A 169 23.78 -25.85 -4.78
C ASN A 169 25.27 -26.21 -4.93
N TYR A 170 26.19 -25.47 -4.31
CA TYR A 170 27.62 -25.81 -4.30
C TYR A 170 27.85 -27.17 -3.64
N ASN A 171 27.24 -27.41 -2.47
CA ASN A 171 27.36 -28.70 -1.78
C ASN A 171 26.74 -29.86 -2.56
N VAL A 172 25.64 -29.64 -3.27
CA VAL A 172 25.02 -30.68 -4.13
C VAL A 172 25.89 -30.97 -5.37
N LYS A 173 26.52 -29.94 -5.97
CA LYS A 173 27.40 -30.12 -7.14
C LYS A 173 28.75 -30.76 -6.77
N SER A 174 29.27 -30.49 -5.58
CA SER A 174 30.49 -31.13 -5.04
C SER A 174 30.25 -32.54 -4.49
N ALA A 175 28.99 -32.94 -4.29
CA ALA A 175 28.61 -34.28 -3.81
C ALA A 175 28.30 -35.27 -4.95
N VAL A 176 28.53 -34.90 -6.21
CA VAL A 176 28.52 -35.89 -7.31
C VAL A 176 29.75 -36.78 -7.15
N PRO A 177 29.60 -38.09 -6.87
CA PRO A 177 30.73 -39.01 -6.90
C PRO A 177 31.36 -38.95 -8.28
N VAL A 178 32.69 -38.85 -8.32
CA VAL A 178 33.46 -39.14 -9.52
C VAL A 178 33.18 -40.61 -9.86
N ASP A 179 32.28 -40.85 -10.81
CA ASP A 179 32.17 -42.15 -11.46
C ASP A 179 33.50 -42.41 -12.18
N PRO A 180 34.13 -43.59 -12.00
CA PRO A 180 35.38 -43.91 -12.66
C PRO A 180 35.19 -44.05 -14.18
N GLU A 181 36.25 -43.64 -14.88
CA GLU A 181 36.70 -43.93 -16.24
C GLU A 181 35.80 -44.79 -17.17
N PRO A 182 35.56 -44.33 -18.42
CA PRO A 182 34.73 -45.03 -19.38
C PRO A 182 35.43 -46.30 -19.90
N GLU A 183 34.93 -47.46 -19.49
CA GLU A 183 35.20 -48.72 -20.19
C GLU A 183 34.39 -48.78 -21.50
N ALA A 184 35.04 -49.31 -22.53
CA ALA A 184 34.72 -49.13 -23.93
C ALA A 184 33.31 -49.57 -24.36
N ALA A 185 32.80 -48.86 -25.37
CA ALA A 185 31.63 -49.21 -26.16
C ALA A 185 31.70 -50.63 -26.76
N PRO A 186 30.52 -51.21 -27.05
CA PRO A 186 30.22 -51.45 -28.45
C PRO A 186 28.90 -50.82 -28.91
N GLU A 187 28.87 -50.59 -30.22
CA GLU A 187 27.88 -49.93 -31.07
C GLU A 187 26.44 -50.51 -31.06
N PRO A 188 25.46 -49.77 -31.63
CA PRO A 188 24.05 -49.81 -31.26
C PRO A 188 23.20 -50.80 -32.07
N GLN A 189 22.31 -51.53 -31.38
CA GLN A 189 21.15 -52.16 -32.00
C GLN A 189 19.94 -51.23 -31.87
N ALA A 190 19.53 -50.69 -33.01
CA ALA A 190 18.27 -49.99 -33.18
C ALA A 190 17.12 -51.00 -33.18
N GLU A 191 16.25 -50.93 -32.18
CA GLU A 191 14.93 -51.56 -32.23
C GLU A 191 13.88 -50.47 -32.04
N ALA A 192 13.29 -50.06 -33.16
CA ALA A 192 12.25 -49.04 -33.21
C ALA A 192 10.91 -49.63 -32.71
N PRO A 193 10.11 -48.87 -31.96
CA PRO A 193 8.79 -49.30 -31.53
C PRO A 193 7.81 -49.44 -32.72
N PRO A 194 6.84 -50.37 -32.64
CA PRO A 194 5.92 -50.64 -33.74
C PRO A 194 4.97 -49.45 -33.99
N PRO A 195 4.53 -49.26 -35.25
CA PRO A 195 3.77 -48.08 -35.68
C PRO A 195 2.32 -48.09 -35.16
N PRO A 196 1.74 -46.92 -34.87
CA PRO A 196 0.32 -46.78 -34.55
C PRO A 196 -0.57 -46.98 -35.79
N PRO A 197 -1.82 -47.45 -35.61
CA PRO A 197 -2.74 -47.74 -36.70
C PRO A 197 -3.23 -46.47 -37.44
N PRO A 198 -3.68 -46.60 -38.71
CA PRO A 198 -3.92 -45.47 -39.61
C PRO A 198 -5.11 -44.58 -39.19
N ALA A 199 -4.93 -43.27 -39.34
CA ALA A 199 -5.97 -42.27 -39.18
C ALA A 199 -6.93 -42.25 -40.38
N GLU A 200 -8.21 -42.53 -40.12
CA GLU A 200 -9.31 -42.17 -40.99
C GLU A 200 -9.57 -40.64 -40.94
N LYS A 201 -9.53 -39.99 -42.10
CA LYS A 201 -10.35 -38.80 -42.41
C LYS A 201 -11.57 -39.36 -43.17
N PRO A 202 -12.82 -38.86 -43.01
CA PRO A 202 -13.13 -37.42 -43.17
C PRO A 202 -14.38 -36.89 -42.41
N ALA A 203 -14.43 -35.58 -42.13
CA ALA A 203 -15.65 -34.78 -42.31
C ALA A 203 -15.32 -33.28 -42.28
N LYS A 204 -15.53 -32.66 -43.43
CA LYS A 204 -15.48 -31.23 -43.69
C LYS A 204 -16.76 -30.62 -43.11
N ILE A 205 -16.65 -29.90 -42.00
CA ILE A 205 -17.74 -29.05 -41.50
C ILE A 205 -17.49 -27.65 -42.05
N GLU A 206 -18.33 -27.25 -43.00
CA GLU A 206 -18.55 -25.85 -43.35
C GLU A 206 -18.99 -25.10 -42.10
N THR A 207 -18.24 -24.07 -41.71
CA THR A 207 -18.76 -23.05 -40.80
C THR A 207 -18.60 -21.71 -41.49
N SER A 208 -19.76 -21.17 -41.85
CA SER A 208 -19.98 -19.91 -42.52
C SER A 208 -19.34 -18.75 -41.77
N ALA A 209 -18.69 -17.88 -42.53
CA ALA A 209 -18.22 -16.58 -42.09
C ALA A 209 -19.41 -15.67 -41.71
N PRO A 210 -19.39 -15.01 -40.54
CA PRO A 210 -20.23 -13.86 -40.29
C PRO A 210 -19.60 -12.57 -40.84
N ALA A 211 -20.48 -11.77 -41.45
CA ALA A 211 -20.26 -10.55 -42.21
C ALA A 211 -19.53 -9.40 -41.46
N PRO A 212 -18.95 -8.44 -42.20
CA PRO A 212 -18.29 -7.25 -41.66
C PRO A 212 -19.24 -6.30 -40.93
N ALA A 213 -18.74 -5.72 -39.84
CA ALA A 213 -19.42 -4.76 -38.99
C ALA A 213 -19.82 -3.46 -39.72
N PRO A 214 -20.99 -2.87 -39.42
CA PRO A 214 -21.43 -1.61 -40.00
C PRO A 214 -20.68 -0.39 -39.44
N LYS A 215 -20.52 0.61 -40.31
CA LYS A 215 -19.89 1.92 -40.10
C LYS A 215 -20.45 2.71 -38.89
N PRO A 216 -19.63 3.56 -38.24
CA PRO A 216 -20.10 4.48 -37.21
C PRO A 216 -21.02 5.56 -37.78
N ALA A 217 -22.25 5.65 -37.26
CA ALA A 217 -23.14 6.77 -37.50
C ALA A 217 -22.79 7.95 -36.56
N ALA A 218 -22.73 9.13 -37.16
CA ALA A 218 -22.43 10.40 -36.50
C ALA A 218 -23.47 10.76 -35.42
N ALA A 219 -23.00 11.04 -34.21
CA ALA A 219 -23.79 11.68 -33.17
C ALA A 219 -23.73 13.21 -33.33
N LYS A 220 -24.90 13.83 -33.48
CA LYS A 220 -25.07 15.29 -33.44
C LYS A 220 -24.86 15.82 -32.01
N PRO A 221 -24.31 17.03 -31.81
CA PRO A 221 -24.16 17.63 -30.49
C PRO A 221 -25.51 18.13 -29.97
N VAL A 222 -25.93 17.68 -28.79
CA VAL A 222 -27.08 18.26 -28.07
C VAL A 222 -26.57 19.39 -27.17
N ALA A 223 -27.30 20.50 -27.23
CA ALA A 223 -27.01 21.77 -26.63
C ALA A 223 -26.88 21.74 -25.10
N ARG A 224 -25.98 22.58 -24.61
CA ARG A 224 -25.69 22.93 -23.23
C ARG A 224 -26.75 23.95 -22.72
N PRO A 225 -27.50 23.69 -21.65
CA PRO A 225 -28.21 24.75 -20.94
C PRO A 225 -27.27 25.53 -20.03
N ALA A 226 -27.62 26.80 -19.89
CA ALA A 226 -26.83 27.90 -19.37
C ALA A 226 -26.43 27.78 -17.89
N ALA A 227 -25.31 28.41 -17.59
CA ALA A 227 -24.86 28.73 -16.25
C ALA A 227 -25.81 29.73 -15.57
N ALA A 228 -26.11 29.48 -14.30
CA ALA A 228 -26.67 30.48 -13.38
C ALA A 228 -25.55 31.05 -12.50
N PRO A 229 -25.67 32.31 -12.04
CA PRO A 229 -24.53 33.15 -11.69
C PRO A 229 -23.99 32.97 -10.26
N ALA A 230 -22.74 33.41 -10.13
CA ALA A 230 -21.90 33.44 -8.94
C ALA A 230 -22.53 34.14 -7.73
N ALA A 231 -22.46 33.48 -6.58
CA ALA A 231 -22.58 34.11 -5.27
C ALA A 231 -21.19 34.39 -4.70
N LYS A 232 -20.97 35.66 -4.32
CA LYS A 232 -19.77 36.18 -3.66
C LYS A 232 -19.54 35.52 -2.28
N PRO A 233 -18.30 35.21 -1.89
CA PRO A 233 -17.96 35.06 -0.48
C PRO A 233 -17.38 36.39 0.06
N THR A 234 -18.15 37.05 0.92
CA THR A 234 -17.67 38.16 1.73
C THR A 234 -16.82 37.59 2.87
N ALA A 235 -15.54 37.91 2.88
CA ALA A 235 -14.66 37.70 4.01
C ALA A 235 -15.05 38.66 5.15
N THR A 236 -15.07 38.17 6.38
CA THR A 236 -14.86 39.01 7.56
C THR A 236 -14.09 38.22 8.60
N GLN A 237 -12.86 38.68 8.84
CA GLN A 237 -12.01 38.30 9.96
C GLN A 237 -12.66 38.73 11.28
N ALA A 238 -12.55 37.91 12.32
CA ALA A 238 -12.69 38.39 13.69
C ALA A 238 -11.74 37.64 14.63
N ALA A 239 -10.73 38.40 15.03
CA ALA A 239 -9.94 38.42 16.27
C ALA A 239 -9.99 37.28 17.30
N SER A 240 -8.77 36.99 17.75
CA SER A 240 -8.26 36.24 18.89
C SER A 240 -8.73 36.69 20.29
N LYS A 241 -8.76 35.74 21.26
CA LYS A 241 -8.25 35.83 22.66
C LYS A 241 -8.56 34.55 23.51
N PRO A 242 -7.92 34.31 24.69
CA PRO A 242 -7.26 33.04 25.01
C PRO A 242 -7.71 32.29 26.29
N LEU A 243 -7.20 31.05 26.43
CA LEU A 243 -6.95 30.18 27.64
C LEU A 243 -8.17 29.71 28.47
N ALA A 244 -8.27 28.46 28.95
CA ALA A 244 -7.43 27.82 30.00
C ALA A 244 -7.63 26.26 30.09
N PRO A 245 -6.95 25.52 31.00
CA PRO A 245 -6.39 24.18 30.77
C PRO A 245 -7.10 23.00 31.49
N ILE A 246 -6.82 21.76 31.05
CA ILE A 246 -7.07 20.50 31.76
C ILE A 246 -5.99 19.52 31.27
N GLY A 247 -5.14 18.85 32.05
CA GLY A 247 -5.11 18.54 33.47
C GLY A 247 -4.58 17.10 33.61
N SER A 248 -3.26 16.92 33.63
CA SER A 248 -2.63 15.73 34.22
C SER A 248 -1.23 16.10 34.73
N THR A 249 -1.10 16.13 36.05
CA THR A 249 0.12 16.40 36.79
C THR A 249 1.20 15.35 36.52
N PRO A 250 2.46 15.78 36.31
CA PRO A 250 3.58 15.09 36.91
C PRO A 250 4.49 16.04 37.71
N ALA A 251 5.26 15.40 38.57
CA ALA A 251 6.15 15.92 39.61
C ALA A 251 6.79 17.31 39.39
N LYS A 252 6.74 18.11 40.46
CA LYS A 252 7.50 19.34 40.67
C LYS A 252 9.00 19.08 40.57
N LEU A 253 9.66 19.61 39.54
CA LEU A 253 11.12 19.61 39.36
C LEU A 253 11.60 21.03 38.97
N PRO A 254 12.83 21.42 39.36
CA PRO A 254 13.24 22.82 39.51
C PRO A 254 13.32 23.59 38.19
N ALA A 255 12.70 24.78 38.18
CA ALA A 255 12.87 25.80 37.16
C ALA A 255 14.36 26.18 37.07
N SER A 256 15.03 25.88 35.95
CA SER A 256 16.23 26.56 35.40
C SER A 256 17.07 25.73 34.39
N ARG A 257 16.59 24.63 33.81
CA ARG A 257 17.40 23.87 32.84
C ARG A 257 16.63 23.53 31.57
N GLU A 258 17.16 23.96 30.43
CA GLU A 258 16.75 23.51 29.09
C GLU A 258 16.81 21.97 29.03
N ILE A 259 15.70 21.31 28.70
CA ILE A 259 15.65 19.85 28.58
C ILE A 259 15.82 19.51 27.10
N ILE A 260 16.88 18.77 26.79
CA ILE A 260 17.13 18.24 25.45
C ILE A 260 16.36 16.91 25.33
N ILE A 261 15.45 16.83 24.38
CA ILE A 261 14.71 15.62 24.06
C ILE A 261 15.40 14.94 22.89
N ASP A 262 15.92 13.75 23.18
CA ASP A 262 16.47 12.85 22.18
C ASP A 262 15.32 12.18 21.42
N PRO A 263 15.27 12.24 20.07
CA PRO A 263 14.28 11.55 19.26
C PRO A 263 14.21 10.04 19.50
N ALA A 264 15.29 9.42 19.99
CA ALA A 264 15.34 8.00 20.32
C ALA A 264 14.70 7.65 21.67
N ASN A 265 14.45 8.65 22.54
CA ASN A 265 13.79 8.45 23.84
C ASN A 265 13.02 9.71 24.26
N PRO A 266 11.80 9.91 23.73
CA PRO A 266 11.06 11.16 23.93
C PRO A 266 10.56 11.29 25.38
N GLN A 267 11.00 12.34 26.08
CA GLN A 267 10.46 12.73 27.39
C GLN A 267 9.29 13.71 27.24
N ALA A 268 8.33 13.66 28.16
CA ALA A 268 7.23 14.60 28.18
C ALA A 268 7.73 16.03 28.48
N CYS A 269 7.39 16.97 27.60
CA CYS A 269 7.69 18.40 27.75
C CYS A 269 6.42 19.16 28.09
N ALA A 270 6.50 20.02 29.11
CA ALA A 270 5.38 20.84 29.58
C ALA A 270 5.29 22.23 28.88
N GLY A 271 6.11 22.49 27.86
CA GLY A 271 6.12 23.75 27.10
C GLY A 271 6.46 23.54 25.61
N SER A 272 6.81 24.61 24.91
CA SER A 272 7.09 24.57 23.47
C SER A 272 8.37 23.80 23.10
N LEU A 273 8.26 22.92 22.10
CA LEU A 273 9.39 22.20 21.51
C LEU A 273 9.99 23.00 20.36
N VAL A 274 11.29 23.29 20.44
CA VAL A 274 12.02 24.02 19.41
C VAL A 274 13.08 23.11 18.78
N PRO A 275 13.08 22.91 17.45
CA PRO A 275 14.13 22.17 16.76
C PRO A 275 15.49 22.86 16.92
N ALA A 276 16.53 22.08 17.22
CA ALA A 276 17.90 22.58 17.33
C ALA A 276 18.92 21.53 16.89
N LYS A 277 20.16 21.97 16.63
CA LYS A 277 21.31 21.10 16.40
C LYS A 277 22.33 21.24 17.52
N ARG A 278 22.69 20.13 18.17
CA ARG A 278 23.75 20.11 19.20
C ARG A 278 24.71 18.97 18.92
N GLY A 279 26.00 19.29 18.76
CA GLY A 279 27.03 18.30 18.44
C GLY A 279 26.83 17.58 17.09
N GLY A 280 26.18 18.23 16.11
CA GLY A 280 25.91 17.66 14.79
C GLY A 280 24.68 16.75 14.68
N LYS A 281 23.91 16.59 15.76
CA LYS A 281 22.65 15.81 15.79
C LYS A 281 21.44 16.72 15.93
N ASP A 282 20.35 16.35 15.27
CA ASP A 282 19.05 17.00 15.41
C ASP A 282 18.42 16.61 16.76
N VAL A 283 18.10 17.62 17.57
CA VAL A 283 17.49 17.46 18.90
C VAL A 283 16.33 18.43 19.06
N LEU A 284 15.38 18.11 19.94
CA LEU A 284 14.29 19.00 20.30
C LEU A 284 14.58 19.62 21.68
N ILE A 285 14.53 20.94 21.78
CA ILE A 285 14.70 21.66 23.06
C ILE A 285 13.32 21.99 23.61
N CYS A 286 13.02 21.49 24.80
CA CYS A 286 11.84 21.86 25.57
C CYS A 286 12.08 23.21 26.26
N LYS A 287 11.35 24.25 25.85
CA LYS A 287 11.30 25.53 26.55
C LYS A 287 10.01 25.58 27.39
N PRO A 288 10.10 25.86 28.71
CA PRO A 288 8.90 26.13 29.49
C PRO A 288 8.28 27.46 29.02
N ASP A 289 6.97 27.46 28.77
CA ASP A 289 6.19 28.67 28.48
C ASP A 289 5.77 29.41 29.76
#